data_AF-A0A382WE29-F1
#
_entry.id   AF-A0A382WE29-F1
#
_cell.length_a   1.000
_cell.length_b   1.000
_cell.length_c   1.000
_cell.angle_alpha   90.00
_cell.angle_beta   90.00
_cell.angle_gamma   90.00
#
_symmetry.space_group_name_H-M   'P 1'
#
loop_
_entity.id
_entity.type
_entity.pdbx_description
1 polymer ?
#
loop_
_entity_poly.entity_id
_entity_poly.type
_entity_poly.pdbx_seq_one_letter_code
_entity_poly.pdbx_strand_id
1 'polypeptide(L)' 'MYEKESKKIQKMLEQQNYIADSEIVMSMYLAKKLQKPLLVEGPAGVGKTEIAKVMAQALNTDLIRLQCYEGLDANM' A
#
# COMPACT_ATOMS: atom_id res chain seq x y z
N MET A 1 13.79 1.78 -17.40
CA MET A 1 13.45 0.68 -16.46
C MET A 1 12.34 1.07 -15.50
N TYR A 2 12.45 2.25 -14.85
CA TYR A 2 11.40 2.86 -14.01
C TYR A 2 10.01 2.92 -14.67
N GLU A 3 9.88 3.56 -15.84
CA GLU A 3 8.58 3.76 -16.50
C GLU A 3 7.76 2.48 -16.74
N LYS A 4 8.43 1.36 -17.03
CA LYS A 4 7.75 0.08 -17.30
C LYS A 4 7.18 -0.52 -16.03
N GLU A 5 7.90 -0.46 -14.91
CA GLU A 5 7.41 -0.97 -13.62
C GLU A 5 6.34 -0.05 -13.02
N SER A 6 6.52 1.27 -13.09
CA SER A 6 5.51 2.23 -12.62
C SER A 6 4.17 2.04 -13.34
N LYS A 7 4.17 1.87 -14.67
CA LYS A 7 2.95 1.56 -15.44
C LYS A 7 2.31 0.23 -15.03
N LYS A 8 3.10 -0.78 -14.64
CA LYS A 8 2.54 -2.04 -14.13
C LYS A 8 1.87 -1.84 -12.78
N ILE A 9 2.52 -1.13 -11.86
CA ILE A 9 1.94 -0.83 -10.53
C ILE A 9 0.64 -0.05 -10.70
N GLN A 10 0.65 1.00 -11.53
CA GLN A 10 -0.55 1.78 -11.80
C GLN A 10 -1.69 0.92 -12.34
N LYS A 11 -1.45 0.11 -13.39
CA LYS A 11 -2.47 -0.80 -13.93
C LYS A 11 -2.98 -1.80 -12.91
N MET A 12 -2.10 -2.32 -12.07
CA MET A 12 -2.44 -3.28 -11.03
C MET A 12 -3.39 -2.66 -9.99
N LEU A 13 -3.21 -1.39 -9.63
CA LEU A 13 -4.09 -0.64 -8.73
C LEU A 13 -5.42 -0.28 -9.43
N GLU A 14 -5.37 0.16 -10.69
CA GLU A 14 -6.56 0.47 -11.48
C GLU A 14 -7.49 -0.74 -11.64
N GLN A 15 -6.94 -1.95 -11.78
CA GLN A 15 -7.71 -3.21 -11.81
C GLN A 15 -8.48 -3.48 -10.51
N GLN A 16 -8.07 -2.88 -9.39
CA GLN A 16 -8.77 -2.94 -8.11
C GLN A 16 -9.64 -1.70 -7.87
N ASN A 17 -9.94 -0.92 -8.92
CA ASN A 17 -10.70 0.34 -8.86
C ASN A 17 -10.05 1.43 -7.99
N TYR A 18 -8.72 1.42 -7.88
CA TYR A 18 -7.96 2.43 -7.15
C TYR A 18 -7.18 3.32 -8.11
N ILE A 19 -7.53 4.62 -8.13
CA ILE A 19 -6.84 5.62 -8.94
C ILE A 19 -5.67 6.15 -8.11
N ALA A 20 -4.46 5.75 -8.47
CA ALA A 20 -3.23 6.20 -7.82
C ALA A 20 -2.61 7.38 -8.58
N ASP A 21 -2.12 8.37 -7.84
CA ASP A 21 -1.25 9.40 -8.37
C ASP A 21 0.19 8.87 -8.56
N SER A 22 1.05 9.72 -9.14
CA SER A 22 2.45 9.38 -9.36
C SER A 22 3.23 9.15 -8.06
N GLU A 23 2.83 9.79 -6.96
CA GLU A 23 3.55 9.72 -5.68
C GLU A 23 3.35 8.36 -5.02
N ILE A 24 2.11 7.84 -5.04
CA ILE A 24 1.78 6.49 -4.61
C ILE A 24 2.51 5.45 -5.44
N VAL A 25 2.46 5.58 -6.78
CA VAL A 25 3.12 4.64 -7.70
C VAL A 25 4.63 4.61 -7.46
N MET A 26 5.25 5.78 -7.26
CA MET A 26 6.69 5.89 -6.97
C MET A 26 7.03 5.28 -5.61
N SER A 27 6.25 5.57 -4.56
CA SER A 27 6.46 5.03 -3.22
C SER A 27 6.41 3.51 -3.20
N MET A 28 5.42 2.92 -3.88
CA MET A 28 5.30 1.47 -4.04
C MET A 28 6.44 0.87 -4.85
N TYR A 29 6.85 1.53 -5.94
CA TYR A 29 8.01 1.10 -6.74
C TYR A 29 9.27 1.04 -5.89
N LEU A 30 9.54 2.09 -5.10
CA LEU A 30 10.70 2.16 -4.22
C LEU A 30 10.64 1.11 -3.11
N ALA A 31 9.50 0.93 -2.44
CA ALA A 31 9.32 -0.11 -1.42
C ALA A 31 9.63 -1.51 -1.98
N LYS A 32 9.10 -1.84 -3.17
CA LYS A 32 9.38 -3.09 -3.88
C LYS A 32 10.86 -3.20 -4.27
N LYS A 33 11.45 -2.13 -4.82
CA LYS A 33 12.83 -2.15 -5.32
C LYS A 33 13.86 -2.26 -4.19
N LEU A 34 13.61 -1.59 -3.07
CA LEU A 34 14.48 -1.55 -1.90
C LEU A 34 14.24 -2.73 -0.94
N GLN A 35 13.15 -3.48 -1.14
CA GLN A 35 12.72 -4.55 -0.23
C GLN A 35 12.55 -4.00 1.21
N LYS A 36 11.86 -2.86 1.31
CA LYS A 36 11.60 -2.18 2.58
C LYS A 36 10.09 -1.95 2.77
N PRO A 37 9.60 -1.99 4.02
CA PRO A 37 8.19 -1.69 4.29
C PRO A 37 7.86 -0.23 3.95
N LEU A 38 6.60 0.01 3.60
CA LEU A 38 6.07 1.34 3.30
C LEU A 38 5.12 1.77 4.43
N LEU A 39 5.44 2.89 5.08
CA LEU A 39 4.53 3.56 6.01
C LEU A 39 3.75 4.63 5.24
N VAL A 40 2.42 4.59 5.34
CA VAL A 40 1.54 5.57 4.68
C VAL A 40 0.99 6.53 5.73
N GLU A 41 1.45 7.78 5.69
CA GLU A 41 1.00 8.85 6.58
C GLU A 41 0.12 9.87 5.86
N GLY A 42 -0.67 10.64 6.61
CA GLY A 42 -1.51 11.70 6.07
C GLY A 42 -2.81 11.93 6.86
N PRO A 43 -3.63 12.91 6.47
CA PRO A 43 -4.89 13.25 7.15
C PRO A 43 -5.90 12.10 7.15
N ALA A 44 -6.84 12.09 8.09
CA ALA A 44 -7.95 11.14 8.06
C ALA A 44 -8.77 11.27 6.77
N GLY A 45 -9.25 10.16 6.21
CA GLY A 45 -10.08 10.17 5.01
C GLY A 45 -9.36 10.20 3.66
N VAL A 46 -8.02 10.32 3.60
CA VAL A 46 -7.26 10.37 2.33
C VAL A 46 -6.98 9.00 1.69
N GLY A 47 -7.70 7.95 2.10
CA GLY A 47 -7.56 6.62 1.49
C GLY A 47 -6.42 5.75 2.01
N LYS A 48 -5.75 6.10 3.13
CA LYS A 48 -4.66 5.30 3.73
C LYS A 48 -5.03 3.85 4.06
N THR A 49 -6.25 3.63 4.55
CA THR A 49 -6.76 2.28 4.81
C THR A 49 -7.09 1.55 3.51
N GLU A 50 -7.56 2.30 2.50
CA GLU A 50 -8.02 1.72 1.24
C GLU A 50 -6.85 1.22 0.40
N ILE A 51 -5.74 1.97 0.36
CA ILE A 51 -4.53 1.52 -0.33
C ILE A 51 -4.00 0.21 0.25
N ALA A 52 -4.09 -0.01 1.57
CA ALA A 52 -3.67 -1.27 2.18
C ALA A 52 -4.50 -2.47 1.67
N LYS A 53 -5.84 -2.31 1.57
CA LYS A 53 -6.74 -3.36 1.04
C LYS A 53 -6.46 -3.64 -0.44
N VAL A 54 -6.37 -2.58 -1.22
CA VAL A 54 -6.12 -2.65 -2.66
C VAL A 54 -4.79 -3.33 -2.94
N MET A 55 -3.73 -2.98 -2.20
CA MET A 55 -2.43 -3.64 -2.33
C MET A 55 -2.50 -5.13 -2.00
N ALA A 56 -3.22 -5.51 -0.94
CA ALA A 56 -3.36 -6.92 -0.57
C ALA A 56 -4.06 -7.73 -1.68
N GLN A 57 -5.15 -7.19 -2.24
CA GLN A 57 -5.85 -7.80 -3.38
C GLN A 57 -4.96 -7.88 -4.63
N ALA A 58 -4.32 -6.77 -4.97
CA ALA A 58 -3.43 -6.64 -6.12
C ALA A 58 -2.23 -7.60 -6.08
N LEU A 59 -1.68 -7.85 -4.89
CA LEU A 59 -0.55 -8.76 -4.66
C LEU A 59 -1.00 -10.21 -4.37
N ASN A 60 -2.32 -10.46 -4.33
CA ASN A 60 -2.91 -11.73 -3.94
C ASN A 60 -2.31 -12.28 -2.62
N THR A 61 -2.33 -11.43 -1.59
CA THR A 61 -1.82 -11.73 -0.25
C THR A 61 -2.85 -11.37 0.82
N ASP A 62 -2.67 -11.90 2.02
CA ASP A 62 -3.54 -11.60 3.15
C ASP A 62 -3.38 -10.15 3.62
N LEU A 63 -4.51 -9.53 3.98
CA LEU A 63 -4.55 -8.26 4.69
C LEU A 63 -4.76 -8.51 6.17
N ILE A 64 -3.73 -8.27 6.97
CA ILE A 64 -3.82 -8.33 8.43
C ILE A 64 -4.18 -6.94 8.95
N ARG A 65 -5.32 -6.83 9.63
CA ARG A 65 -5.75 -5.59 10.29
C ARG A 65 -5.54 -5.71 11.80
N LEU A 66 -4.50 -5.04 12.29
CA LEU A 66 -4.23 -4.92 13.72
C LEU A 66 -4.74 -3.57 14.24
N GLN A 67 -5.62 -3.59 15.24
CA GLN A 67 -6.10 -2.38 15.89
C GLN A 67 -5.23 -2.12 17.14
N CYS A 68 -4.45 -1.05 17.13
CA CYS A 68 -3.68 -0.63 18.30
C CYS A 68 -4.60 0.13 19.26
N TYR A 69 -5.10 -0.54 20.28
CA TYR A 69 -5.84 0.05 21.39
C TYR A 69 -4.97 0.04 22.66
N GLU A 70 -5.33 0.84 23.66
CA GLU A 70 -4.66 0.84 24.97
C GLU A 70 -4.80 -0.54 25.63
N GLY A 71 -3.72 -1.32 25.64
CA GLY A 71 -3.69 -2.71 26.13
C GLY A 71 -3.17 -3.73 25.12
N LEU A 72 -2.85 -3.33 23.88
CA LEU A 72 -2.11 -4.17 22.94
C LEU A 72 -0.62 -4.21 23.35
N ASP A 73 -0.16 -5.31 23.95
CA ASP A 73 1.25 -5.54 24.32
C ASP A 73 1.85 -6.68 23.48
N ALA A 74 3.17 -6.64 23.27
CA ALA A 74 3.93 -7.63 22.51
C ALA A 74 4.10 -8.97 23.26
N ASN A 75 3.80 -9.01 24.55
CA ASN A 75 3.98 -10.19 25.42
C ASN A 75 2.66 -10.87 25.83
N MET A 76 1.52 -10.41 25.32
CA MET A 76 0.22 -11.07 25.52
C MET A 76 -0.07 -12.09 24.41
#